data_AF-A0A1G7EEP5-F1
#
_entry.id   AF-A0A1G7EEP5-F1
#
_cell.length_a   1.000
_cell.length_b   1.000
_cell.length_c   1.000
_cell.angle_alpha   90.00
_cell.angle_beta   90.00
_cell.angle_gamma   90.00
#
_symmetry.space_group_name_H-M   'P 1'
#
loop_
_entity.id
_entity.type
_entity.pdbx_description
1 polymer ?
#
loop_
_entity_poly.entity_id
_entity_poly.type
_entity_poly.pdbx_seq_one_letter_code
_entity_poly.pdbx_strand_id
1 'polypeptide(L)'
;ENSSCWVRVSHPWAGLNYGSIHIPRIGQEVIVDFLNGDPDYPIITGRVYNGIQMPPWKLPDNKTQSGTLTNWSKGGGGASMLRFEDKKGIEHLELSNTYGNTYLNMGYLMHQGSGSQRGYGFELRTDLWGSIRADKGLLITTYPQDFTSKVANNNPDGFDQLGATLANTSSLMQEAGQAVSSANATIGALADAKSSQIASMGAGIAAMTGGAAGGLASLAKMAASGSGGDGGAGAESAMPTNTDPAMPDARGLMNLSKDITKPIVSIVSPEGQSMISPKPIVVSSGQSTSVHAQQHVTISSGAQLTQLAKAGMLTHVTSGGQSNMVSAGDVASVAKTGNMNLVAEQNISLSSTSLNANVLAKENVVVNAQSDTVFVNAGKHITQAAGESVTLMCGAASITLKADGTIVLNGVKGVFNFQDDLDQFGKKINLNC
;
A
#
# COMPACT_ATOMS: atom_id res chain seq x y z
N GLU A 1 -1.50 -13.85 69.75
CA GLU A 1 -2.82 -14.40 69.38
C GLU A 1 -3.69 -14.82 70.59
N ASN A 2 -3.55 -14.17 71.76
CA ASN A 2 -4.29 -14.55 72.98
C ASN A 2 -4.91 -13.34 73.71
N SER A 3 -5.22 -12.25 73.01
CA SER A 3 -5.55 -10.96 73.66
C SER A 3 -7.06 -10.71 73.84
N SER A 4 -7.93 -11.33 73.03
CA SER A 4 -9.40 -11.16 73.10
C SER A 4 -10.14 -12.28 72.35
N CYS A 5 -11.48 -12.27 72.41
CA CYS A 5 -12.35 -13.09 71.56
C CYS A 5 -12.37 -12.58 70.09
N TRP A 6 -13.00 -13.36 69.20
CA TRP A 6 -13.30 -12.91 67.84
C TRP A 6 -14.47 -11.92 67.84
N VAL A 7 -14.26 -10.77 67.20
CA VAL A 7 -15.23 -9.68 67.14
C VAL A 7 -15.69 -9.47 65.70
N ARG A 8 -17.00 -9.33 65.49
CA ARG A 8 -17.56 -9.03 64.16
C ARG A 8 -17.25 -7.60 63.74
N VAL A 9 -17.17 -7.37 62.43
CA VAL A 9 -16.76 -6.08 61.87
C VAL A 9 -17.86 -5.55 60.95
N SER A 10 -18.28 -4.32 61.19
CA SER A 10 -19.17 -3.57 60.30
C SER A 10 -18.46 -3.24 58.99
N HIS A 11 -19.21 -3.34 57.90
CA HIS A 11 -18.76 -3.09 56.55
C HIS A 11 -19.69 -2.10 55.85
N PRO A 12 -19.20 -1.21 54.96
CA PRO A 12 -20.02 -0.22 54.26
C PRO A 12 -21.19 -0.82 53.47
N TRP A 13 -21.07 -2.06 53.01
CA TRP A 13 -22.12 -2.81 52.32
C TRP A 13 -21.95 -4.31 52.57
N ALA A 14 -22.96 -4.98 53.13
CA ALA A 14 -22.92 -6.40 53.47
C ALA A 14 -24.18 -7.14 52.98
N GLY A 15 -24.10 -7.78 51.81
CA GLY A 15 -25.12 -8.66 51.25
C GLY A 15 -24.73 -10.14 51.34
N LEU A 16 -25.62 -11.04 50.91
CA LEU A 16 -25.34 -12.47 50.84
C LEU A 16 -24.34 -12.76 49.70
N ASN A 17 -23.04 -12.88 50.02
CA ASN A 17 -21.92 -13.10 49.10
C ASN A 17 -21.58 -11.93 48.14
N TYR A 18 -21.97 -10.70 48.47
CA TYR A 18 -21.54 -9.49 47.77
C TYR A 18 -21.49 -8.30 48.74
N GLY A 19 -20.71 -7.27 48.43
CA GLY A 19 -20.60 -6.08 49.28
C GLY A 19 -19.24 -5.39 49.18
N SER A 20 -18.91 -4.59 50.19
CA SER A 20 -17.63 -3.87 50.30
C SER A 20 -16.92 -4.27 51.58
N ILE A 21 -15.87 -5.08 51.46
CA ILE A 21 -15.11 -5.59 52.60
C ILE A 21 -13.78 -4.85 52.75
N HIS A 22 -13.50 -4.37 53.97
CA HIS A 22 -12.18 -3.87 54.35
C HIS A 22 -11.84 -4.45 55.73
N ILE A 23 -10.82 -5.31 55.78
CA ILE A 23 -10.42 -6.03 56.98
C ILE A 23 -9.40 -5.17 57.75
N PRO A 24 -9.67 -4.82 59.03
CA PRO A 24 -8.69 -4.13 59.85
C PRO A 24 -7.41 -4.93 60.00
N ARG A 25 -6.26 -4.26 59.97
CA ARG A 25 -4.94 -4.87 60.18
C ARG A 25 -4.44 -4.62 61.59
N ILE A 26 -3.56 -5.51 62.07
CA ILE A 26 -2.91 -5.38 63.38
C ILE A 26 -2.32 -3.97 63.53
N GLY A 27 -2.66 -3.33 64.65
CA GLY A 27 -2.24 -1.97 64.99
C GLY A 27 -3.22 -0.87 64.59
N GLN A 28 -4.23 -1.14 63.75
CA GLN A 28 -5.25 -0.14 63.41
C GLN A 28 -6.20 0.14 64.56
N GLU A 29 -6.53 1.42 64.77
CA GLU A 29 -7.53 1.84 65.75
C GLU A 29 -8.95 1.56 65.23
N VAL A 30 -9.74 0.87 66.05
CA VAL A 30 -11.12 0.48 65.74
C VAL A 30 -12.06 1.00 66.82
N ILE A 31 -13.27 1.38 66.43
CA ILE A 31 -14.37 1.70 67.34
C ILE A 31 -15.11 0.40 67.63
N VAL A 32 -15.16 -0.01 68.90
CA VAL A 32 -15.92 -1.17 69.36
C VAL A 32 -17.17 -0.69 70.07
N ASP A 33 -18.32 -1.12 69.57
CA ASP A 33 -19.62 -0.98 70.21
C ASP A 33 -20.03 -2.34 70.82
N PHE A 34 -21.00 -2.32 71.72
CA PHE A 34 -21.48 -3.49 72.42
C PHE A 34 -22.98 -3.61 72.19
N LEU A 35 -23.43 -4.75 71.65
CA LEU A 35 -24.85 -4.93 71.32
C LEU A 35 -25.69 -4.84 72.59
N ASN A 36 -26.66 -3.92 72.62
CA ASN A 36 -27.46 -3.58 73.80
C ASN A 36 -26.64 -3.13 75.03
N GLY A 37 -25.40 -2.68 74.83
CA GLY A 37 -24.49 -2.30 75.91
C GLY A 37 -23.88 -3.48 76.68
N ASP A 38 -24.02 -4.71 76.17
CA ASP A 38 -23.47 -5.92 76.81
C ASP A 38 -22.00 -6.17 76.40
N PRO A 39 -21.04 -6.10 77.34
CA PRO A 39 -19.62 -6.35 77.07
C PRO A 39 -19.31 -7.71 76.43
N ASP A 40 -20.19 -8.71 76.59
CA ASP A 40 -20.01 -10.04 76.03
C ASP A 40 -20.33 -10.12 74.52
N TYR A 41 -20.98 -9.09 73.96
CA TYR A 41 -21.33 -9.02 72.53
C TYR A 41 -20.71 -7.80 71.81
N PRO A 42 -19.37 -7.74 71.71
CA PRO A 42 -18.70 -6.65 71.00
C PRO A 42 -18.92 -6.72 69.48
N ILE A 43 -18.94 -5.56 68.84
CA ILE A 43 -18.94 -5.38 67.39
C ILE A 43 -18.11 -4.15 67.00
N ILE A 44 -17.24 -4.29 66.00
CA ILE A 44 -16.48 -3.15 65.48
C ILE A 44 -17.38 -2.35 64.53
N THR A 45 -17.60 -1.07 64.80
CA THR A 45 -18.52 -0.21 64.02
C THR A 45 -17.80 0.76 63.09
N GLY A 46 -16.54 1.09 63.38
CA GLY A 46 -15.77 2.06 62.60
C GLY A 46 -14.28 2.00 62.86
N ARG A 47 -13.55 2.91 62.21
CA ARG A 47 -12.10 3.15 62.39
C ARG A 47 -11.84 4.64 62.29
N VAL A 48 -10.76 5.09 62.93
CA VAL A 48 -10.34 6.48 62.92
C VAL A 48 -8.85 6.58 62.61
N TYR A 49 -8.46 7.71 62.01
CA TYR A 49 -7.06 8.12 61.98
C TYR A 49 -6.70 8.81 63.30
N ASN A 50 -5.44 8.74 63.69
CA ASN A 50 -4.90 9.32 64.92
C ASN A 50 -3.48 9.88 64.67
N GLY A 51 -2.82 10.41 65.70
CA GLY A 51 -1.49 11.01 65.58
C GLY A 51 -0.38 10.03 65.15
N ILE A 52 -0.61 8.72 65.26
CA ILE A 52 0.31 7.65 64.83
C ILE A 52 -0.08 7.14 63.43
N GLN A 53 -1.38 7.05 63.14
CA GLN A 53 -1.95 6.60 61.88
C GLN A 53 -2.68 7.77 61.22
N MET A 54 -1.93 8.59 60.49
CA MET A 54 -2.47 9.74 59.75
C MET A 54 -3.18 9.31 58.46
N PRO A 55 -4.11 10.12 57.94
CA PRO A 55 -4.74 9.88 56.65
C PRO A 55 -3.71 9.84 55.50
N PRO A 56 -3.99 9.12 54.40
CA PRO A 56 -3.08 8.94 53.28
C PRO A 56 -2.75 10.24 52.54
N TRP A 57 -3.63 11.23 52.62
CA TRP A 57 -3.42 12.57 52.08
C TRP A 57 -3.32 13.56 53.23
N LYS A 58 -2.23 14.33 53.25
CA LYS A 58 -1.92 15.27 54.33
C LYS A 58 -3.00 16.34 54.45
N LEU A 59 -3.58 16.47 55.64
CA LEU A 59 -4.54 17.53 55.97
C LEU A 59 -3.84 18.67 56.75
N PRO A 60 -4.26 19.94 56.56
CA PRO A 60 -5.36 20.41 55.72
C PRO A 60 -5.00 20.64 54.23
N ASP A 61 -3.75 20.40 53.85
CA ASP A 61 -3.22 20.73 52.51
C ASP A 61 -4.05 20.12 51.36
N ASN A 62 -4.51 18.87 51.53
CA ASN A 62 -5.27 18.11 50.54
C ASN A 62 -6.74 17.91 50.94
N LYS A 63 -7.38 18.93 51.52
CA LYS A 63 -8.77 18.87 52.02
C LYS A 63 -9.85 18.55 50.97
N THR A 64 -9.51 18.60 49.69
CA THR A 64 -10.38 18.30 48.55
C THR A 64 -10.09 16.93 47.92
N GLN A 65 -9.12 16.18 48.47
CA GLN A 65 -8.82 14.83 48.01
C GLN A 65 -9.61 13.80 48.81
N SER A 66 -10.18 12.83 48.09
CA SER A 66 -10.92 11.73 48.69
C SER A 66 -10.70 10.42 47.91
N GLY A 67 -11.00 9.28 48.53
CA GLY A 67 -10.91 7.98 47.86
C GLY A 67 -10.37 6.86 48.74
N THR A 68 -9.76 5.85 48.10
CA THR A 68 -9.19 4.66 48.75
C THR A 68 -7.72 4.52 48.39
N LEU A 69 -6.85 4.48 49.39
CA LEU A 69 -5.46 4.03 49.24
C LEU A 69 -5.27 2.73 50.03
N THR A 70 -4.85 1.69 49.33
CA THR A 70 -4.50 0.41 49.95
C THR A 70 -3.01 0.36 50.27
N ASN A 71 -2.61 -0.58 51.11
CA ASN A 71 -1.22 -0.96 51.29
C ASN A 71 -1.14 -2.46 51.03
N TRP A 72 -0.15 -2.96 50.28
CA TRP A 72 -0.03 -4.40 50.05
C TRP A 72 0.16 -5.16 51.38
N SER A 73 -0.10 -6.46 51.38
CA SER A 73 -0.03 -7.28 52.60
C SER A 73 1.40 -7.38 53.14
N LYS A 74 1.58 -8.03 54.30
CA LYS A 74 2.88 -8.12 55.01
C LYS A 74 4.02 -8.48 54.05
N GLY A 75 5.07 -7.67 54.03
CA GLY A 75 6.24 -7.82 53.14
C GLY A 75 6.11 -7.13 51.78
N GLY A 76 4.93 -6.59 51.44
CA GLY A 76 4.71 -5.79 50.24
C GLY A 76 5.11 -4.33 50.42
N GLY A 77 5.69 -3.72 49.39
CA GLY A 77 6.16 -2.33 49.36
C GLY A 77 5.38 -1.43 48.39
N GLY A 78 4.11 -1.72 48.12
CA GLY A 78 3.29 -1.01 47.13
C GLY A 78 1.84 -0.82 47.55
N ALA A 79 1.07 -0.16 46.69
CA ALA A 79 -0.30 0.23 46.92
C ALA A 79 -1.14 0.19 45.64
N SER A 80 -2.46 0.10 45.82
CA SER A 80 -3.46 0.44 44.81
C SER A 80 -4.27 1.64 45.28
N MET A 81 -4.57 2.57 44.39
CA MET A 81 -5.27 3.81 44.72
C MET A 81 -6.45 4.06 43.79
N LEU A 82 -7.55 4.54 44.36
CA LEU A 82 -8.63 5.26 43.68
C LEU A 82 -8.73 6.62 44.36
N ARG A 83 -8.48 7.72 43.65
CA ARG A 83 -8.48 9.07 44.22
C ARG A 83 -9.26 10.06 43.37
N PHE A 84 -10.08 10.86 44.02
CA PHE A 84 -10.77 12.02 43.47
C PHE A 84 -10.10 13.29 44.00
N GLU A 85 -9.87 14.26 43.12
CA GLU A 85 -9.48 15.62 43.47
C GLU A 85 -10.59 16.57 43.03
N ASP A 86 -11.22 17.24 43.99
CA ASP A 86 -12.33 18.17 43.75
C ASP A 86 -11.89 19.64 43.86
N LYS A 87 -10.58 19.91 43.92
CA LYS A 87 -10.07 21.29 43.92
C LYS A 87 -10.35 21.96 42.58
N LYS A 88 -11.12 23.05 42.66
CA LYS A 88 -11.50 23.87 41.51
C LYS A 88 -10.32 24.17 40.58
N GLY A 89 -10.46 23.82 39.31
CA GLY A 89 -9.50 24.09 38.24
C GLY A 89 -8.42 23.02 38.07
N ILE A 90 -8.34 22.02 38.96
CA ILE A 90 -7.41 20.88 38.87
C ILE A 90 -8.11 19.54 39.10
N GLU A 91 -9.41 19.47 38.83
CA GLU A 91 -10.24 18.31 39.10
C GLU A 91 -9.77 17.08 38.30
N HIS A 92 -9.54 15.96 38.98
CA HIS A 92 -9.12 14.72 38.33
C HIS A 92 -9.51 13.47 39.11
N LEU A 93 -9.54 12.34 38.40
CA LEU A 93 -9.68 11.00 38.92
C LEU A 93 -8.43 10.19 38.59
N GLU A 94 -7.92 9.48 39.60
CA GLU A 94 -6.80 8.54 39.45
C GLU A 94 -7.22 7.15 39.90
N LEU A 95 -6.98 6.16 39.04
CA LEU A 95 -6.97 4.74 39.39
C LEU A 95 -5.58 4.19 39.13
N SER A 96 -4.88 3.72 40.16
CA SER A 96 -3.48 3.36 40.04
C SER A 96 -3.01 2.17 40.85
N ASN A 97 -1.89 1.61 40.42
CA ASN A 97 -1.20 0.50 41.05
C ASN A 97 0.32 0.73 40.99
N THR A 98 1.01 0.61 42.13
CA THR A 98 2.48 0.73 42.21
C THR A 98 3.18 -0.32 41.35
N TYR A 99 2.56 -1.49 41.13
CA TYR A 99 3.14 -2.53 40.28
C TYR A 99 3.20 -2.07 38.83
N GLY A 100 4.43 -1.97 38.31
CA GLY A 100 4.67 -1.52 36.94
C GLY A 100 4.25 -0.08 36.69
N ASN A 101 4.09 0.75 37.73
CA ASN A 101 3.70 2.16 37.61
C ASN A 101 2.50 2.32 36.66
N THR A 102 1.39 1.63 36.98
CA THR A 102 0.22 1.54 36.11
C THR A 102 -0.87 2.49 36.59
N TYR A 103 -1.32 3.40 35.73
CA TYR A 103 -2.29 4.46 36.07
C TYR A 103 -3.31 4.66 34.95
N LEU A 104 -4.55 4.90 35.34
CA LEU A 104 -5.57 5.59 34.56
C LEU A 104 -5.85 6.94 35.22
N ASN A 105 -5.43 8.02 34.56
CA ASN A 105 -5.70 9.40 34.98
C ASN A 105 -6.79 10.00 34.10
N MET A 106 -7.74 10.72 34.66
CA MET A 106 -8.85 11.35 33.93
C MET A 106 -9.10 12.77 34.45
N GLY A 107 -9.39 13.73 33.55
CA GLY A 107 -9.58 15.13 33.88
C GLY A 107 -8.29 15.94 33.72
N TYR A 108 -7.87 16.61 34.79
CA TYR A 108 -6.64 17.41 34.84
C TYR A 108 -5.39 16.52 34.95
N LEU A 109 -4.57 16.48 33.89
CA LEU A 109 -3.37 15.65 33.85
C LEU A 109 -2.16 16.43 34.37
N MET A 110 -1.44 15.85 35.34
CA MET A 110 -0.24 16.44 35.95
C MET A 110 1.01 15.61 35.69
N HIS A 111 2.18 16.25 35.66
CA HIS A 111 3.46 15.58 35.72
C HIS A 111 3.69 15.00 37.13
N GLN A 112 3.97 13.69 37.20
CA GLN A 112 4.14 12.97 38.47
C GLN A 112 5.31 13.49 39.33
N GLY A 113 6.33 14.11 38.72
CA GLY A 113 7.49 14.66 39.42
C GLY A 113 7.34 16.13 39.84
N SER A 114 6.90 17.01 38.92
CA SER A 114 6.86 18.46 39.13
C SER A 114 5.50 18.96 39.64
N GLY A 115 4.43 18.15 39.56
CA GLY A 115 3.06 18.60 39.83
C GLY A 115 2.53 19.64 38.84
N SER A 116 3.29 19.96 37.79
CA SER A 116 2.86 20.92 36.77
C SER A 116 1.86 20.28 35.82
N GLN A 117 0.94 21.09 35.32
CA GLN A 117 -0.03 20.65 34.33
C GLN A 117 0.66 20.17 33.05
N ARG A 118 0.15 19.07 32.48
CA ARG A 118 0.57 18.56 31.17
C ARG A 118 -0.56 18.46 30.15
N GLY A 119 -1.81 18.57 30.58
CA GLY A 119 -2.96 18.58 29.67
C GLY A 119 -4.28 18.25 30.35
N TYR A 120 -5.28 17.96 29.52
CA TYR A 120 -6.61 17.48 29.92
C TYR A 120 -6.96 16.23 29.12
N GLY A 121 -7.84 15.39 29.65
CA GLY A 121 -8.36 14.21 28.95
C GLY A 121 -8.23 12.96 29.80
N PHE A 122 -7.77 11.87 29.20
CA PHE A 122 -7.39 10.67 29.94
C PHE A 122 -6.02 10.15 29.52
N GLU A 123 -5.35 9.46 30.43
CA GLU A 123 -4.12 8.73 30.16
C GLU A 123 -4.22 7.34 30.75
N LEU A 124 -3.96 6.32 29.93
CA LEU A 124 -3.63 4.97 30.37
C LEU A 124 -2.13 4.75 30.19
N ARG A 125 -1.40 4.55 31.29
CA ARG A 125 0.06 4.36 31.28
C ARG A 125 0.47 3.14 32.12
N THR A 126 1.51 2.45 31.68
CA THR A 126 2.23 1.42 32.44
C THR A 126 3.69 1.37 31.98
N ASP A 127 4.61 0.98 32.86
CA ASP A 127 6.00 0.64 32.50
C ASP A 127 6.12 -0.83 32.01
N LEU A 128 5.01 -1.58 32.03
CA LEU A 128 4.90 -2.95 31.52
C LEU A 128 4.22 -2.97 30.15
N TRP A 129 3.64 -4.11 29.77
CA TRP A 129 2.87 -4.24 28.54
C TRP A 129 1.43 -3.74 28.72
N GLY A 130 0.94 -3.00 27.72
CA GLY A 130 -0.47 -2.64 27.59
C GLY A 130 -1.19 -3.57 26.61
N SER A 131 -2.43 -3.93 26.91
CA SER A 131 -3.30 -4.69 26.00
C SER A 131 -4.69 -4.05 25.97
N ILE A 132 -5.11 -3.59 24.79
CA ILE A 132 -6.48 -3.15 24.52
C ILE A 132 -7.12 -4.21 23.64
N ARG A 133 -8.16 -4.89 24.13
CA ARG A 133 -8.86 -5.97 23.42
C ARG A 133 -10.35 -5.75 23.49
N ALA A 134 -11.02 -5.89 22.36
CA ALA A 134 -12.46 -5.79 22.25
C ALA A 134 -12.97 -6.81 21.22
N ASP A 135 -13.67 -7.84 21.71
CA ASP A 135 -14.11 -8.98 20.89
C ASP A 135 -15.11 -8.60 19.80
N LYS A 136 -15.72 -7.42 19.91
CA LYS A 136 -16.75 -6.91 18.98
C LYS A 136 -16.29 -5.77 18.09
N GLY A 137 -15.06 -5.28 18.24
CA GLY A 137 -14.51 -4.16 17.46
C GLY A 137 -13.88 -3.07 18.32
N LEU A 138 -12.99 -2.26 17.72
CA LEU A 138 -12.27 -1.16 18.37
C LEU A 138 -12.29 0.07 17.47
N LEU A 139 -12.92 1.15 17.92
CA LEU A 139 -12.89 2.46 17.27
C LEU A 139 -11.87 3.36 17.99
N ILE A 140 -10.92 3.90 17.23
CA ILE A 140 -9.96 4.90 17.69
C ILE A 140 -10.18 6.16 16.83
N THR A 141 -10.70 7.22 17.45
CA THR A 141 -11.09 8.43 16.72
C THR A 141 -10.72 9.70 17.48
N THR A 142 -10.37 10.75 16.74
CA THR A 142 -10.18 12.12 17.26
C THR A 142 -11.25 13.08 16.74
N TYR A 143 -12.34 12.59 16.16
CA TYR A 143 -13.48 13.42 15.82
C TYR A 143 -14.19 13.92 17.09
N PRO A 144 -14.54 15.21 17.17
CA PRO A 144 -15.24 15.74 18.32
C PRO A 144 -16.66 15.16 18.41
N GLN A 145 -17.12 14.90 19.63
CA GLN A 145 -18.53 14.69 19.92
C GLN A 145 -19.06 15.87 20.73
N ASP A 146 -20.20 16.43 20.31
CA ASP A 146 -20.91 17.42 21.11
C ASP A 146 -21.72 16.70 22.20
N PHE A 147 -21.23 16.77 23.44
CA PHE A 147 -21.88 16.17 24.60
C PHE A 147 -23.01 17.02 25.21
N THR A 148 -23.31 18.21 24.64
CA THR A 148 -24.40 19.07 25.14
C THR A 148 -25.79 18.59 24.69
N SER A 149 -25.85 17.80 23.62
CA SER A 149 -27.08 17.13 23.15
C SER A 149 -27.25 15.77 23.84
N LYS A 150 -27.81 15.76 25.06
CA LYS A 150 -28.19 14.52 25.75
C LYS A 150 -29.47 13.92 25.13
N VAL A 151 -29.38 13.38 23.93
CA VAL A 151 -30.44 12.51 23.38
C VAL A 151 -30.11 11.06 23.69
N ALA A 152 -31.11 10.37 24.22
CA ALA A 152 -31.03 8.99 24.70
C ALA A 152 -30.83 7.98 23.56
N ASN A 153 -29.94 7.00 23.80
CA ASN A 153 -29.75 5.74 23.06
C ASN A 153 -29.43 5.88 21.55
N ASN A 154 -28.21 5.48 21.18
CA ASN A 154 -27.65 5.57 19.82
C ASN A 154 -27.64 7.01 19.29
N ASN A 155 -26.71 7.84 19.78
CA ASN A 155 -26.35 9.05 19.05
C ASN A 155 -25.16 8.74 18.13
N PRO A 156 -25.37 8.48 16.82
CA PRO A 156 -24.33 8.15 15.85
C PRO A 156 -23.46 9.36 15.42
N ASP A 157 -23.50 10.49 16.12
CA ASP A 157 -23.13 11.81 15.58
C ASP A 157 -21.60 12.06 15.40
N GLY A 158 -20.75 11.10 15.77
CA GLY A 158 -19.36 11.06 15.32
C GLY A 158 -19.17 10.28 13.99
N PHE A 159 -20.12 9.42 13.65
CA PHE A 159 -20.15 8.62 12.42
C PHE A 159 -20.66 9.40 11.22
N ASP A 160 -21.41 10.49 11.38
CA ASP A 160 -21.82 11.32 10.24
C ASP A 160 -20.61 12.07 9.65
N GLN A 161 -19.74 12.59 10.52
CA GLN A 161 -18.44 13.16 10.15
C GLN A 161 -17.49 12.09 9.60
N LEU A 162 -17.41 10.92 10.24
CA LEU A 162 -16.75 9.73 9.70
C LEU A 162 -17.30 9.39 8.30
N GLY A 163 -18.61 9.48 8.15
CA GLY A 163 -19.41 9.12 7.00
C GLY A 163 -19.13 10.02 5.82
N ALA A 164 -18.89 11.32 6.03
CA ALA A 164 -18.47 12.27 5.01
C ALA A 164 -17.04 11.99 4.51
N THR A 165 -16.07 11.76 5.40
CA THR A 165 -14.70 11.41 5.02
C THR A 165 -14.62 10.05 4.33
N LEU A 166 -15.39 9.06 4.80
CA LEU A 166 -15.57 7.80 4.08
C LEU A 166 -16.33 8.04 2.76
N ALA A 167 -17.36 8.88 2.68
CA ALA A 167 -18.04 9.16 1.40
C ALA A 167 -17.06 9.73 0.35
N ASN A 168 -16.16 10.63 0.76
CA ASN A 168 -15.08 11.17 -0.08
C ASN A 168 -14.07 10.11 -0.52
N THR A 169 -13.83 9.10 0.32
CA THR A 169 -13.01 7.95 -0.07
C THR A 169 -13.78 7.03 -1.03
N SER A 170 -15.11 6.97 -0.94
CA SER A 170 -15.94 6.13 -1.81
C SER A 170 -16.09 6.71 -3.21
N SER A 171 -16.10 8.04 -3.35
CA SER A 171 -16.01 8.72 -4.65
C SER A 171 -14.64 8.48 -5.29
N LEU A 172 -13.56 8.54 -4.50
CA LEU A 172 -12.21 8.18 -4.97
C LEU A 172 -12.15 6.75 -5.52
N MET A 173 -12.76 5.78 -4.82
CA MET A 173 -12.84 4.39 -5.32
C MET A 173 -13.64 4.28 -6.62
N GLN A 174 -14.68 5.11 -6.82
CA GLN A 174 -15.47 5.11 -8.05
C GLN A 174 -14.69 5.72 -9.22
N GLU A 175 -13.98 6.83 -9.00
CA GLU A 175 -13.09 7.45 -9.98
C GLU A 175 -11.97 6.48 -10.40
N ALA A 176 -11.36 5.78 -9.43
CA ALA A 176 -10.40 4.72 -9.71
C ALA A 176 -11.01 3.59 -10.56
N GLY A 177 -12.27 3.20 -10.31
CA GLY A 177 -12.99 2.21 -11.11
C GLY A 177 -13.30 2.66 -12.55
N GLN A 178 -13.47 3.97 -12.78
CA GLN A 178 -13.61 4.53 -14.13
C GLN A 178 -12.27 4.50 -14.88
N ALA A 179 -11.17 4.86 -14.21
CA ALA A 179 -9.82 4.76 -14.77
C ALA A 179 -9.48 3.32 -15.18
N VAL A 180 -9.80 2.34 -14.32
CA VAL A 180 -9.74 0.89 -14.60
C VAL A 180 -10.49 0.53 -15.88
N SER A 181 -11.71 1.01 -16.04
CA SER A 181 -12.54 0.70 -17.22
C SER A 181 -11.93 1.27 -18.51
N SER A 182 -11.38 2.48 -18.47
CA SER A 182 -10.64 3.06 -19.60
C SER A 182 -9.37 2.28 -19.94
N ALA A 183 -8.61 1.82 -18.94
CA ALA A 183 -7.41 1.02 -19.16
C ALA A 183 -7.70 -0.27 -19.93
N ASN A 184 -8.79 -0.97 -19.58
CA ASN A 184 -9.21 -2.19 -20.28
C ASN A 184 -9.57 -1.94 -21.75
N ALA A 185 -10.23 -0.82 -22.05
CA ALA A 185 -10.54 -0.45 -23.43
C ALA A 185 -9.29 -0.14 -24.25
N THR A 186 -8.30 0.56 -23.67
CA THR A 186 -7.02 0.85 -24.32
C THR A 186 -6.21 -0.42 -24.59
N ILE A 187 -6.17 -1.36 -23.65
CA ILE A 187 -5.49 -2.66 -23.82
C ILE A 187 -6.10 -3.44 -24.99
N GLY A 188 -7.43 -3.48 -25.09
CA GLY A 188 -8.13 -4.12 -26.22
C GLY A 188 -7.82 -3.48 -27.56
N ALA A 189 -7.93 -2.15 -27.66
CA ALA A 189 -7.64 -1.42 -28.89
C ALA A 189 -6.18 -1.59 -29.34
N LEU A 190 -5.24 -1.67 -28.39
CA LEU A 190 -3.83 -1.89 -28.69
C LEU A 190 -3.55 -3.30 -29.24
N ALA A 191 -4.20 -4.33 -28.68
CA ALA A 191 -4.09 -5.68 -29.18
C ALA A 191 -4.64 -5.81 -30.62
N ASP A 192 -5.77 -5.15 -30.91
CA ASP A 192 -6.38 -5.12 -32.24
C ASP A 192 -5.51 -4.39 -33.27
N ALA A 193 -4.94 -3.24 -32.89
CA ALA A 193 -4.03 -2.47 -33.75
C ALA A 193 -2.78 -3.28 -34.12
N LYS A 194 -2.21 -4.05 -33.17
CA LYS A 194 -1.06 -4.93 -33.42
C LYS A 194 -1.40 -6.05 -34.40
N SER A 195 -2.53 -6.73 -34.22
CA SER A 195 -2.98 -7.81 -35.11
C SER A 195 -3.14 -7.30 -36.54
N SER A 196 -3.75 -6.11 -36.69
CA SER A 196 -3.90 -5.44 -37.99
C SER A 196 -2.57 -5.03 -38.62
N GLN A 197 -1.62 -4.50 -37.83
CA GLN A 197 -0.29 -4.12 -38.32
C GLN A 197 0.52 -5.33 -38.81
N ILE A 198 0.57 -6.44 -38.06
CA ILE A 198 1.32 -7.63 -38.48
C ILE A 198 0.70 -8.24 -39.75
N ALA A 199 -0.63 -8.30 -39.83
CA ALA A 199 -1.34 -8.81 -41.01
C ALA A 199 -1.11 -7.94 -42.26
N SER A 200 -1.22 -6.60 -42.11
CA SER A 200 -0.98 -5.66 -43.21
C SER A 200 0.49 -5.63 -43.65
N MET A 201 1.45 -5.83 -42.73
CA MET A 201 2.87 -5.99 -43.07
C MET A 201 3.13 -7.22 -43.94
N GLY A 202 2.53 -8.36 -43.59
CA GLY A 202 2.65 -9.60 -44.38
C GLY A 202 2.11 -9.42 -45.80
N ALA A 203 0.95 -8.77 -45.96
CA ALA A 203 0.35 -8.49 -47.25
C ALA A 203 1.16 -7.48 -48.08
N GLY A 204 1.63 -6.40 -47.46
CA GLY A 204 2.40 -5.36 -48.14
C GLY A 204 3.73 -5.87 -48.69
N ILE A 205 4.45 -6.70 -47.93
CA ILE A 205 5.74 -7.26 -48.39
C ILE A 205 5.53 -8.31 -49.47
N ALA A 206 4.48 -9.15 -49.36
CA ALA A 206 4.14 -10.10 -50.41
C ALA A 206 3.75 -9.41 -51.74
N ALA A 207 3.05 -8.29 -51.67
CA ALA A 207 2.72 -7.47 -52.83
C ALA A 207 3.96 -6.84 -53.48
N MET A 208 4.94 -6.40 -52.66
CA MET A 208 6.18 -5.81 -53.17
C MET A 208 7.10 -6.84 -53.82
N THR A 209 7.21 -8.06 -53.29
CA THR A 209 8.14 -9.10 -53.81
C THR A 209 7.58 -9.95 -54.93
N GLY A 210 6.32 -9.76 -55.34
CA GLY A 210 5.69 -10.53 -56.42
C GLY A 210 5.69 -12.04 -56.18
N GLY A 211 5.77 -12.48 -54.90
CA GLY A 211 5.91 -13.89 -54.53
C GLY A 211 7.27 -14.53 -54.83
N ALA A 212 8.27 -13.78 -55.30
CA ALA A 212 9.58 -14.32 -55.65
C ALA A 212 10.48 -14.54 -54.40
N ALA A 213 10.93 -15.79 -54.31
CA ALA A 213 11.74 -16.52 -53.32
C ALA A 213 12.71 -15.75 -52.39
N GLY A 214 12.67 -16.14 -51.10
CA GLY A 214 13.67 -15.84 -50.06
C GLY A 214 13.02 -15.42 -48.73
N GLY A 215 12.57 -14.17 -48.66
CA GLY A 215 12.00 -13.57 -47.44
C GLY A 215 10.56 -13.99 -47.10
N LEU A 216 9.79 -14.52 -48.06
CA LEU A 216 8.38 -14.88 -47.81
C LEU A 216 8.24 -16.01 -46.76
N ALA A 217 9.17 -16.97 -46.73
CA ALA A 217 9.12 -18.09 -45.79
C ALA A 217 9.43 -17.63 -44.35
N SER A 218 10.39 -16.73 -44.17
CA SER A 218 10.74 -16.18 -42.86
C SER A 218 9.67 -15.19 -42.34
N LEU A 219 9.01 -14.46 -43.25
CA LEU A 219 7.87 -13.61 -42.92
C LEU A 219 6.58 -14.40 -42.64
N ALA A 220 6.30 -15.47 -43.38
CA ALA A 220 5.20 -16.39 -43.08
C ALA A 220 5.40 -17.07 -41.72
N LYS A 221 6.66 -17.42 -41.37
CA LYS A 221 7.02 -17.91 -40.03
C LYS A 221 6.79 -16.87 -38.93
N MET A 222 7.09 -15.59 -39.20
CA MET A 222 6.75 -14.48 -38.30
C MET A 222 5.24 -14.31 -38.12
N ALA A 223 4.47 -14.29 -39.20
CA ALA A 223 3.01 -14.18 -39.14
C ALA A 223 2.40 -15.37 -38.35
N ALA A 224 2.89 -16.59 -38.58
CA ALA A 224 2.50 -17.79 -37.83
C ALA A 224 2.90 -17.74 -36.34
N SER A 225 4.05 -17.13 -36.01
CA SER A 225 4.47 -16.91 -34.62
C SER A 225 3.65 -15.82 -33.89
N GLY A 226 3.03 -14.90 -34.64
CA GLY A 226 2.11 -13.89 -34.11
C GLY A 226 0.67 -14.40 -33.97
N SER A 227 0.26 -15.37 -34.79
CA SER A 227 -1.08 -15.94 -34.78
C SER A 227 -1.12 -17.31 -34.08
N GLY A 228 -0.87 -17.36 -32.77
CA GLY A 228 -1.37 -18.38 -31.82
C GLY A 228 -1.45 -19.84 -32.28
N GLY A 229 -0.52 -20.31 -33.11
CA GLY A 229 -0.69 -21.52 -33.91
C GLY A 229 0.43 -22.53 -33.71
N ASP A 230 0.81 -22.84 -32.47
CA ASP A 230 1.13 -24.21 -32.05
C ASP A 230 1.22 -24.29 -30.51
N GLY A 231 1.03 -25.49 -29.97
CA GLY A 231 0.68 -25.79 -28.57
C GLY A 231 1.72 -25.49 -27.48
N GLY A 232 2.12 -24.23 -27.29
CA GLY A 232 2.86 -23.79 -26.11
C GLY A 232 3.13 -22.29 -26.07
N ALA A 233 2.40 -21.56 -25.22
CA ALA A 233 2.63 -20.15 -24.84
C ALA A 233 2.60 -19.13 -26.01
N GLY A 234 1.43 -18.93 -26.63
CA GLY A 234 1.29 -18.11 -27.86
C GLY A 234 0.25 -16.98 -27.84
N ALA A 235 -0.27 -16.56 -26.69
CA ALA A 235 -1.09 -15.36 -26.59
C ALA A 235 -0.62 -14.54 -25.38
N GLU A 236 -0.84 -13.23 -25.39
CA GLU A 236 -0.65 -12.32 -24.24
C GLU A 236 -1.62 -12.63 -23.06
N SER A 237 -2.07 -13.89 -22.97
CA SER A 237 -2.96 -14.49 -21.97
C SER A 237 -2.44 -14.40 -20.54
N ALA A 238 -1.21 -13.92 -20.31
CA ALA A 238 -0.61 -13.73 -19.00
C ALA A 238 -0.60 -12.25 -18.54
N MET A 239 -1.13 -11.31 -19.33
CA MET A 239 -1.25 -9.92 -18.91
C MET A 239 -2.37 -9.75 -17.87
N PRO A 240 -2.19 -8.93 -16.81
CA PRO A 240 -3.27 -8.59 -15.91
C PRO A 240 -4.40 -7.86 -16.65
N THR A 241 -5.61 -8.43 -16.64
CA THR A 241 -6.82 -7.83 -17.25
C THR A 241 -7.79 -7.24 -16.24
N ASN A 242 -7.64 -7.58 -14.95
CA ASN A 242 -8.34 -6.89 -13.88
C ASN A 242 -7.43 -5.80 -13.31
N THR A 243 -7.85 -4.57 -13.49
CA THR A 243 -7.09 -3.37 -13.17
C THR A 243 -7.15 -3.00 -11.69
N ASP A 244 -8.10 -3.54 -10.92
CA ASP A 244 -8.11 -3.49 -9.45
C ASP A 244 -8.91 -4.68 -8.88
N PRO A 245 -8.27 -5.85 -8.67
CA PRO A 245 -8.93 -7.02 -8.12
C PRO A 245 -9.35 -6.88 -6.65
N ALA A 246 -8.81 -5.89 -5.92
CA ALA A 246 -9.07 -5.69 -4.49
C ALA A 246 -10.22 -4.72 -4.21
N MET A 247 -10.73 -4.02 -5.24
CA MET A 247 -11.78 -3.01 -5.10
C MET A 247 -13.03 -3.50 -4.32
N PRO A 248 -13.57 -4.72 -4.54
CA PRO A 248 -14.71 -5.20 -3.77
C PRO A 248 -14.42 -5.33 -2.27
N ASP A 249 -13.25 -5.88 -1.91
CA ASP A 249 -12.82 -6.04 -0.52
C ASP A 249 -12.63 -4.69 0.16
N ALA A 250 -11.98 -3.74 -0.52
CA ALA A 250 -11.75 -2.39 -0.01
C ALA A 250 -13.08 -1.66 0.28
N ARG A 251 -14.05 -1.74 -0.64
CA ARG A 251 -15.40 -1.16 -0.44
C ARG A 251 -16.16 -1.85 0.70
N GLY A 252 -16.03 -3.17 0.83
CA GLY A 252 -16.63 -3.93 1.92
C GLY A 252 -16.09 -3.51 3.29
N LEU A 253 -14.76 -3.47 3.44
CA LEU A 253 -14.08 -3.09 4.68
C LEU A 253 -14.42 -1.66 5.10
N MET A 254 -14.55 -0.76 4.12
CA MET A 254 -14.92 0.62 4.35
C MET A 254 -16.33 0.77 4.92
N ASN A 255 -17.31 -0.01 4.44
CA ASN A 255 -18.65 -0.03 5.02
C ASN A 255 -18.62 -0.60 6.44
N LEU A 256 -17.85 -1.68 6.65
CA LEU A 256 -17.64 -2.25 7.99
C LEU A 256 -17.00 -1.25 8.94
N SER A 257 -16.09 -0.38 8.45
CA SER A 257 -15.40 0.65 9.24
C SER A 257 -16.33 1.69 9.89
N LYS A 258 -17.58 1.78 9.43
CA LYS A 258 -18.65 2.59 10.03
C LYS A 258 -19.47 1.82 11.07
N ASP A 259 -19.40 0.49 11.09
CA ASP A 259 -20.21 -0.39 11.91
C ASP A 259 -19.39 -0.96 13.08
N ILE A 260 -19.50 -0.31 14.24
CA ILE A 260 -18.85 -0.76 15.49
C ILE A 260 -19.41 -2.06 16.06
N THR A 261 -20.44 -2.65 15.43
CA THR A 261 -20.94 -3.97 15.83
C THR A 261 -20.12 -5.11 15.22
N LYS A 262 -19.16 -4.79 14.35
CA LYS A 262 -18.31 -5.75 13.65
C LYS A 262 -16.90 -5.77 14.27
N PRO A 263 -16.27 -6.96 14.34
CA PRO A 263 -14.95 -7.14 14.97
C PRO A 263 -13.83 -6.58 14.09
N ILE A 264 -13.80 -5.26 13.96
CA ILE A 264 -12.86 -4.50 13.16
C ILE A 264 -12.14 -3.46 14.01
N VAL A 265 -10.94 -3.05 13.59
CA VAL A 265 -10.25 -1.88 14.13
C VAL A 265 -10.41 -0.74 13.13
N SER A 266 -11.06 0.34 13.55
CA SER A 266 -11.24 1.54 12.74
C SER A 266 -10.45 2.68 13.39
N ILE A 267 -9.46 3.23 12.68
CA ILE A 267 -8.65 4.36 13.12
C ILE A 267 -8.94 5.52 12.19
N VAL A 268 -9.53 6.61 12.71
CA VAL A 268 -9.95 7.75 11.88
C VAL A 268 -9.66 9.07 12.58
N SER A 269 -9.09 10.02 11.84
CA SER A 269 -8.73 11.35 12.36
C SER A 269 -8.90 12.40 11.26
N PRO A 270 -9.49 13.57 11.54
CA PRO A 270 -9.70 14.63 10.55
C PRO A 270 -8.41 15.35 10.14
N GLU A 271 -7.37 15.35 10.99
CA GLU A 271 -6.11 16.08 10.75
C GLU A 271 -4.97 15.16 10.25
N GLY A 272 -5.29 13.89 9.97
CA GLY A 272 -4.35 12.91 9.45
C GLY A 272 -3.88 11.89 10.49
N GLN A 273 -3.04 10.95 10.04
CA GLN A 273 -2.52 9.85 10.85
C GLN A 273 -1.03 9.67 10.57
N SER A 274 -0.26 9.33 11.59
CA SER A 274 1.18 9.10 11.47
C SER A 274 1.55 7.74 12.05
N MET A 275 2.37 6.98 11.32
CA MET A 275 2.90 5.69 11.73
C MET A 275 4.42 5.75 11.60
N ILE A 276 5.11 5.94 12.74
CA ILE A 276 6.57 6.14 12.77
C ILE A 276 7.17 5.11 13.72
N SER A 277 8.25 4.47 13.28
CA SER A 277 9.04 3.56 14.11
C SER A 277 10.51 3.62 13.69
N PRO A 278 11.46 3.69 14.63
CA PRO A 278 12.89 3.55 14.33
C PRO A 278 13.28 2.11 13.94
N LYS A 279 12.35 1.17 14.13
CA LYS A 279 12.44 -0.23 13.72
C LYS A 279 11.44 -0.49 12.58
N PRO A 280 11.54 -1.63 11.87
CA PRO A 280 10.66 -1.93 10.75
C PRO A 280 9.17 -1.81 11.08
N ILE A 281 8.40 -1.30 10.13
CA ILE A 281 6.92 -1.37 10.10
C ILE A 281 6.54 -2.44 9.08
N VAL A 282 5.66 -3.37 9.47
CA VAL A 282 5.16 -4.41 8.58
C VAL A 282 3.65 -4.22 8.41
N VAL A 283 3.20 -4.06 7.17
CA VAL A 283 1.78 -4.06 6.80
C VAL A 283 1.54 -5.32 5.98
N SER A 284 0.66 -6.20 6.47
CA SER A 284 0.38 -7.49 5.85
C SER A 284 -1.12 -7.80 5.92
N SER A 285 -1.64 -8.38 4.86
CA SER A 285 -3.03 -8.86 4.77
C SER A 285 -3.02 -10.26 4.17
N GLY A 286 -3.87 -11.16 4.69
CA GLY A 286 -4.07 -12.49 4.13
C GLY A 286 -4.92 -12.49 2.85
N GLN A 287 -5.50 -11.34 2.49
CA GLN A 287 -6.29 -11.12 1.29
C GLN A 287 -5.63 -10.03 0.44
N SER A 288 -6.09 -8.78 0.56
CA SER A 288 -5.62 -7.63 -0.20
C SER A 288 -5.19 -6.48 0.71
N THR A 289 -4.31 -5.61 0.19
CA THR A 289 -3.94 -4.33 0.81
C THR A 289 -4.15 -3.25 -0.24
N SER A 290 -4.96 -2.24 0.07
CA SER A 290 -5.27 -1.14 -0.84
C SER A 290 -4.85 0.19 -0.23
N VAL A 291 -4.22 1.04 -1.04
CA VAL A 291 -3.76 2.38 -0.65
C VAL A 291 -4.39 3.38 -1.61
N HIS A 292 -5.11 4.35 -1.07
CA HIS A 292 -5.84 5.35 -1.85
C HIS A 292 -5.52 6.75 -1.34
N ALA A 293 -5.32 7.69 -2.26
CA ALA A 293 -5.22 9.12 -1.97
C ALA A 293 -5.93 9.91 -3.09
N GLN A 294 -6.65 10.98 -2.73
CA GLN A 294 -7.24 11.89 -3.73
C GLN A 294 -6.18 12.75 -4.44
N GLN A 295 -5.01 12.87 -3.84
CA GLN A 295 -3.88 13.63 -4.36
C GLN A 295 -2.71 12.67 -4.59
N HIS A 296 -1.54 12.94 -4.02
CA HIS A 296 -0.34 12.17 -4.29
C HIS A 296 -0.18 10.96 -3.35
N VAL A 297 0.31 9.86 -3.90
CA VAL A 297 0.96 8.79 -3.14
C VAL A 297 2.45 8.89 -3.41
N THR A 298 3.26 9.07 -2.36
CA THR A 298 4.72 9.11 -2.45
C THR A 298 5.32 7.93 -1.71
N ILE A 299 6.15 7.16 -2.39
CA ILE A 299 6.90 6.04 -1.82
C ILE A 299 8.38 6.36 -1.97
N SER A 300 9.10 6.41 -0.85
CA SER A 300 10.52 6.74 -0.83
C SER A 300 11.29 5.69 -0.03
N SER A 301 12.45 5.31 -0.54
CA SER A 301 13.40 4.41 0.14
C SER A 301 14.78 5.02 0.09
N GLY A 302 15.50 5.02 1.21
CA GLY A 302 16.91 5.43 1.26
C GLY A 302 17.87 4.38 0.69
N ALA A 303 17.35 3.18 0.33
CA ALA A 303 18.12 2.09 -0.24
C ALA A 303 17.40 1.55 -1.50
N GLN A 304 16.71 0.42 -1.40
CA GLN A 304 16.02 -0.23 -2.51
C GLN A 304 14.50 -0.13 -2.36
N LEU A 305 13.80 0.04 -3.48
CA LEU A 305 12.37 -0.24 -3.60
C LEU A 305 12.20 -1.54 -4.38
N THR A 306 11.59 -2.55 -3.77
CA THR A 306 11.40 -3.87 -4.38
C THR A 306 9.91 -4.18 -4.51
N GLN A 307 9.47 -4.52 -5.72
CA GLN A 307 8.10 -4.89 -6.02
C GLN A 307 8.07 -6.33 -6.57
N LEU A 308 7.38 -7.23 -5.88
CA LEU A 308 7.29 -8.65 -6.25
C LEU A 308 5.82 -9.04 -6.38
N ALA A 309 5.45 -9.59 -7.54
CA ALA A 309 4.10 -10.07 -7.80
C ALA A 309 4.12 -11.45 -8.47
N LYS A 310 3.24 -12.35 -8.04
CA LYS A 310 3.15 -13.72 -8.55
C LYS A 310 2.32 -13.83 -9.84
N ALA A 311 1.19 -13.12 -9.88
CA ALA A 311 0.21 -13.23 -10.96
C ALA A 311 0.32 -12.13 -12.02
N GLY A 312 1.13 -11.09 -11.76
CA GLY A 312 1.38 -10.00 -12.69
C GLY A 312 1.43 -8.64 -11.99
N MET A 313 1.83 -7.62 -12.73
CA MET A 313 1.96 -6.23 -12.27
C MET A 313 1.36 -5.32 -13.35
N LEU A 314 0.53 -4.37 -12.94
CA LEU A 314 -0.09 -3.39 -13.82
C LEU A 314 0.25 -1.99 -13.33
N THR A 315 0.63 -1.11 -14.26
CA THR A 315 0.74 0.33 -14.01
C THR A 315 -0.07 1.03 -15.09
N HIS A 316 -1.03 1.85 -14.66
CA HIS A 316 -1.87 2.62 -15.56
C HIS A 316 -1.84 4.09 -15.13
N VAL A 317 -1.73 4.98 -16.11
CA VAL A 317 -1.78 6.44 -15.92
C VAL A 317 -2.84 6.99 -16.85
N THR A 318 -3.92 7.53 -16.28
CA THR A 318 -5.04 8.07 -17.06
C THR A 318 -4.69 9.41 -17.72
N SER A 319 -3.88 10.25 -17.07
CA SER A 319 -3.45 11.55 -17.59
C SER A 319 -2.08 11.97 -16.99
N GLY A 320 -1.39 12.91 -17.63
CA GLY A 320 -0.09 13.44 -17.18
C GLY A 320 1.15 12.65 -17.65
N GLY A 321 0.99 11.37 -18.02
CA GLY A 321 2.04 10.51 -18.58
C GLY A 321 2.89 9.79 -17.52
N GLN A 322 3.78 8.90 -17.97
CA GLN A 322 4.66 8.10 -17.12
C GLN A 322 6.13 8.35 -17.46
N SER A 323 6.98 8.45 -16.45
CA SER A 323 8.45 8.52 -16.60
C SER A 323 9.12 7.41 -15.80
N ASN A 324 10.13 6.77 -16.38
CA ASN A 324 11.02 5.83 -15.71
C ASN A 324 12.46 6.29 -15.94
N MET A 325 13.07 6.86 -14.90
CA MET A 325 14.38 7.51 -14.99
C MET A 325 15.35 6.88 -14.00
N VAL A 326 16.55 6.55 -14.49
CA VAL A 326 17.68 6.10 -13.68
C VAL A 326 18.81 7.10 -13.89
N SER A 327 19.15 7.85 -12.84
CA SER A 327 20.18 8.90 -12.93
C SER A 327 21.60 8.33 -12.97
N ALA A 328 21.80 7.13 -12.41
CA ALA A 328 23.06 6.39 -12.45
C ALA A 328 22.77 4.88 -12.41
N GLY A 329 23.43 4.11 -13.28
CA GLY A 329 23.20 2.68 -13.44
C GLY A 329 22.36 2.34 -14.68
N ASP A 330 22.01 1.05 -14.81
CA ASP A 330 21.36 0.52 -16.00
C ASP A 330 19.83 0.44 -15.85
N VAL A 331 19.13 0.50 -16.99
CA VAL A 331 17.71 0.16 -17.11
C VAL A 331 17.59 -1.15 -17.85
N ALA A 332 16.88 -2.12 -17.29
CA ALA A 332 16.62 -3.41 -17.94
C ALA A 332 15.12 -3.72 -17.93
N SER A 333 14.57 -4.03 -19.11
CA SER A 333 13.24 -4.59 -19.30
C SER A 333 13.42 -5.97 -19.95
N VAL A 334 12.87 -7.03 -19.35
CA VAL A 334 13.10 -8.41 -19.81
C VAL A 334 11.83 -9.22 -19.72
N ALA A 335 11.38 -9.78 -20.84
CA ALA A 335 10.36 -10.83 -20.89
C ALA A 335 11.05 -12.17 -21.22
N LYS A 336 11.16 -13.08 -20.23
CA LYS A 336 11.94 -14.32 -20.39
C LYS A 336 11.26 -15.33 -21.32
N THR A 337 9.95 -15.47 -21.20
CA THR A 337 9.15 -16.44 -21.96
C THR A 337 8.01 -15.79 -22.73
N GLY A 338 7.70 -14.53 -22.42
CA GLY A 338 6.63 -13.76 -23.06
C GLY A 338 7.17 -12.76 -24.08
N ASN A 339 6.25 -12.05 -24.71
CA ASN A 339 6.56 -10.99 -25.67
C ASN A 339 6.84 -9.67 -24.96
N MET A 340 7.57 -8.78 -25.62
CA MET A 340 7.71 -7.38 -25.24
C MET A 340 7.12 -6.51 -26.35
N ASN A 341 6.15 -5.65 -26.00
CA ASN A 341 5.50 -4.73 -26.93
C ASN A 341 5.75 -3.28 -26.51
N LEU A 342 6.16 -2.44 -27.46
CA LEU A 342 6.31 -1.00 -27.27
C LEU A 342 5.51 -0.33 -28.40
N VAL A 343 4.44 0.37 -28.04
CA VAL A 343 3.53 0.99 -29.01
C VAL A 343 3.11 2.37 -28.52
N ALA A 344 2.98 3.31 -29.45
CA ALA A 344 2.43 4.65 -29.23
C ALA A 344 1.60 5.06 -30.44
N GLU A 345 0.54 5.84 -30.22
CA GLU A 345 -0.25 6.43 -31.31
C GLU A 345 0.52 7.52 -32.08
N GLN A 346 1.48 8.16 -31.40
CA GLN A 346 2.36 9.16 -31.97
C GLN A 346 3.76 8.55 -32.18
N ASN A 347 4.81 9.33 -31.93
CA ASN A 347 6.18 8.91 -32.19
C ASN A 347 6.72 7.99 -31.10
N ILE A 348 7.45 6.95 -31.51
CA ILE A 348 8.36 6.19 -30.66
C ILE A 348 9.79 6.60 -31.04
N SER A 349 10.64 6.89 -30.06
CA SER A 349 12.05 7.22 -30.27
C SER A 349 12.95 6.27 -29.49
N LEU A 350 13.95 5.70 -30.15
CA LEU A 350 15.01 4.90 -29.55
C LEU A 350 16.35 5.55 -29.90
N SER A 351 17.08 6.01 -28.89
CA SER A 351 18.34 6.73 -29.12
C SER A 351 19.39 6.39 -28.06
N SER A 352 20.65 6.33 -28.51
CA SER A 352 21.84 6.31 -27.66
C SER A 352 22.64 7.55 -28.02
N THR A 353 23.00 8.36 -27.03
CA THR A 353 23.59 9.69 -27.25
C THR A 353 25.11 9.67 -27.32
N SER A 354 25.75 8.57 -26.91
CA SER A 354 27.22 8.49 -26.79
C SER A 354 27.82 7.29 -27.51
N LEU A 355 27.13 6.16 -27.51
CA LEU A 355 27.66 4.90 -28.03
C LEU A 355 26.70 4.31 -29.06
N ASN A 356 26.27 3.06 -28.87
CA ASN A 356 25.52 2.30 -29.87
C ASN A 356 24.07 2.10 -29.45
N ALA A 357 23.19 1.96 -30.45
CA ALA A 357 21.85 1.40 -30.31
C ALA A 357 21.77 0.14 -31.18
N ASN A 358 21.51 -1.02 -30.57
CA ASN A 358 21.51 -2.31 -31.24
C ASN A 358 20.09 -2.88 -31.31
N VAL A 359 19.71 -3.45 -32.44
CA VAL A 359 18.47 -4.22 -32.61
C VAL A 359 18.84 -5.60 -33.16
N LEU A 360 18.63 -6.64 -32.35
CA LEU A 360 19.07 -8.00 -32.64
C LEU A 360 17.90 -8.96 -32.46
N ALA A 361 17.79 -9.93 -33.36
CA ALA A 361 16.82 -11.02 -33.26
C ALA A 361 17.47 -12.33 -33.75
N LYS A 362 17.02 -13.46 -33.19
CA LYS A 362 17.50 -14.79 -33.60
C LYS A 362 16.98 -15.20 -34.97
N GLU A 363 15.75 -14.81 -35.32
CA GLU A 363 15.12 -15.17 -36.59
C GLU A 363 15.07 -13.98 -37.55
N ASN A 364 14.33 -12.92 -37.22
CA ASN A 364 14.06 -11.82 -38.14
C ASN A 364 14.03 -10.47 -37.44
N VAL A 365 14.53 -9.44 -38.14
CA VAL A 365 14.31 -8.02 -37.80
C VAL A 365 13.57 -7.38 -38.97
N VAL A 366 12.41 -6.77 -38.71
CA VAL A 366 11.59 -6.09 -39.73
C VAL A 366 11.55 -4.60 -39.43
N VAL A 367 11.90 -3.79 -40.44
CA VAL A 367 11.78 -2.33 -40.41
C VAL A 367 10.94 -1.92 -41.60
N ASN A 368 9.80 -1.28 -41.34
CA ASN A 368 8.81 -0.94 -42.37
C ASN A 368 8.17 0.43 -42.08
N ALA A 369 7.93 1.19 -43.13
CA ALA A 369 7.01 2.32 -43.15
C ALA A 369 5.90 1.99 -44.16
N GLN A 370 4.64 2.04 -43.74
CA GLN A 370 3.52 1.59 -44.57
C GLN A 370 3.13 2.57 -45.68
N SER A 371 3.27 3.87 -45.40
CA SER A 371 2.74 4.94 -46.26
C SER A 371 3.81 5.75 -46.98
N ASP A 372 4.97 5.93 -46.36
CA ASP A 372 5.99 6.85 -46.84
C ASP A 372 7.37 6.17 -46.87
N THR A 373 8.34 6.63 -46.08
CA THR A 373 9.75 6.33 -46.31
C THR A 373 10.42 5.68 -45.09
N VAL A 374 11.27 4.67 -45.34
CA VAL A 374 12.27 4.21 -44.38
C VAL A 374 13.59 4.93 -44.67
N PHE A 375 14.04 5.78 -43.74
CA PHE A 375 15.34 6.44 -43.87
C PHE A 375 16.47 5.58 -43.30
N VAL A 376 17.48 5.32 -44.13
CA VAL A 376 18.74 4.67 -43.71
C VAL A 376 19.89 5.59 -44.10
N ASN A 377 20.55 6.17 -43.12
CA ASN A 377 21.63 7.13 -43.32
C ASN A 377 22.79 6.86 -42.37
N ALA A 378 24.03 7.08 -42.83
CA ALA A 378 25.23 7.02 -42.02
C ALA A 378 26.21 8.11 -42.46
N GLY A 379 26.89 8.75 -41.50
CA GLY A 379 27.90 9.77 -41.81
C GLY A 379 29.15 9.24 -42.53
N LYS A 380 29.30 7.91 -42.65
CA LYS A 380 30.42 7.26 -43.33
C LYS A 380 29.97 6.16 -44.29
N HIS A 381 29.44 5.04 -43.77
CA HIS A 381 29.12 3.86 -44.58
C HIS A 381 27.81 3.19 -44.16
N ILE A 382 27.04 2.75 -45.14
CA ILE A 382 25.95 1.79 -44.97
C ILE A 382 26.44 0.45 -45.51
N THR A 383 26.41 -0.60 -44.67
CA THR A 383 26.85 -1.95 -45.06
C THR A 383 25.68 -2.91 -44.97
N GLN A 384 25.43 -3.66 -46.05
CA GLN A 384 24.48 -4.77 -46.08
C GLN A 384 25.24 -6.04 -46.46
N ALA A 385 25.20 -7.04 -45.59
CA ALA A 385 25.85 -8.32 -45.80
C ALA A 385 24.84 -9.45 -45.57
N ALA A 386 24.83 -10.42 -46.47
CA ALA A 386 23.96 -11.59 -46.41
C ALA A 386 24.72 -12.82 -46.89
N GLY A 387 24.37 -14.00 -46.35
CA GLY A 387 25.02 -15.27 -46.72
C GLY A 387 24.56 -15.85 -48.06
N GLU A 388 23.39 -15.44 -48.56
CA GLU A 388 22.81 -15.97 -49.81
C GLU A 388 22.66 -14.89 -50.87
N SER A 389 21.91 -13.82 -50.57
CA SER A 389 21.71 -12.71 -51.50
C SER A 389 21.34 -11.40 -50.80
N VAL A 390 21.63 -10.28 -51.46
CA VAL A 390 21.10 -8.94 -51.14
C VAL A 390 20.28 -8.48 -52.33
N THR A 391 19.02 -8.09 -52.10
CA THR A 391 18.11 -7.65 -53.17
C THR A 391 17.57 -6.26 -52.88
N LEU A 392 17.71 -5.35 -53.82
CA LEU A 392 17.06 -4.05 -53.88
C LEU A 392 15.96 -4.12 -54.94
N MET A 393 14.77 -3.63 -54.62
CA MET A 393 13.60 -3.81 -55.49
C MET A 393 12.73 -2.56 -55.50
N CYS A 394 12.22 -2.22 -56.69
CA CYS A 394 11.30 -1.12 -56.91
C CYS A 394 10.27 -1.54 -57.96
N GLY A 395 9.05 -1.90 -57.50
CA GLY A 395 8.04 -2.48 -58.38
C GLY A 395 8.57 -3.74 -59.08
N ALA A 396 8.48 -3.79 -60.41
CA ALA A 396 8.98 -4.91 -61.21
C ALA A 396 10.49 -4.89 -61.50
N ALA A 397 11.21 -3.85 -61.08
CA ALA A 397 12.67 -3.73 -61.27
C ALA A 397 13.44 -4.19 -60.04
N SER A 398 14.58 -4.86 -60.23
CA SER A 398 15.43 -5.30 -59.12
C SER A 398 16.92 -5.35 -59.45
N ILE A 399 17.72 -5.20 -58.39
CA ILE A 399 19.16 -5.44 -58.37
C ILE A 399 19.40 -6.51 -57.31
N THR A 400 19.96 -7.66 -57.70
CA THR A 400 20.26 -8.76 -56.78
C THR A 400 21.74 -9.12 -56.85
N LEU A 401 22.40 -9.09 -55.69
CA LEU A 401 23.76 -9.58 -55.47
C LEU A 401 23.66 -10.99 -54.91
N LYS A 402 24.31 -11.97 -55.54
CA LYS A 402 24.34 -13.37 -55.09
C LYS A 402 25.67 -13.74 -54.44
N ALA A 403 25.65 -14.73 -53.55
CA ALA A 403 26.83 -15.25 -52.87
C ALA A 403 27.91 -15.83 -53.80
N ASP A 404 27.54 -16.27 -55.01
CA ASP A 404 28.48 -16.74 -56.04
C ASP A 404 29.16 -15.60 -56.83
N GLY A 405 28.89 -14.34 -56.47
CA GLY A 405 29.43 -13.15 -57.14
C GLY A 405 28.59 -12.64 -58.32
N THR A 406 27.50 -13.33 -58.68
CA THR A 406 26.60 -12.88 -59.76
C THR A 406 25.83 -11.62 -59.34
N ILE A 407 25.81 -10.62 -60.21
CA ILE A 407 24.93 -9.45 -60.11
C ILE A 407 23.82 -9.60 -61.15
N VAL A 408 22.56 -9.58 -60.72
CA VAL A 408 21.39 -9.68 -61.60
C VAL A 408 20.65 -8.35 -61.60
N LEU A 409 20.51 -7.75 -62.78
CA LEU A 409 19.71 -6.54 -63.02
C LEU A 409 18.47 -6.94 -63.83
N ASN A 410 17.28 -6.84 -63.23
CA ASN A 410 16.02 -7.15 -63.90
C ASN A 410 15.17 -5.89 -64.04
N GLY A 411 14.58 -5.70 -65.22
CA GLY A 411 13.65 -4.61 -65.49
C GLY A 411 13.04 -4.73 -66.88
N VAL A 412 11.94 -4.00 -67.11
CA VAL A 412 11.25 -3.97 -68.42
C VAL A 412 11.99 -3.08 -69.42
N LYS A 413 12.59 -1.98 -68.94
CA LYS A 413 13.40 -1.03 -69.72
C LYS A 413 14.66 -0.73 -68.92
N GLY A 414 15.82 -0.76 -69.57
CA GLY A 414 17.10 -0.40 -68.98
C GLY A 414 17.74 0.74 -69.76
N VAL A 415 18.25 1.75 -69.07
CA VAL A 415 19.04 2.83 -69.66
C VAL A 415 20.30 2.98 -68.83
N PHE A 416 21.46 2.83 -69.47
CA PHE A 416 22.75 3.15 -68.88
C PHE A 416 23.25 4.43 -69.55
N ASN A 417 23.29 5.53 -68.80
CA ASN A 417 23.70 6.83 -69.31
C ASN A 417 25.03 7.22 -68.66
N PHE A 418 26.12 7.10 -69.41
CA PHE A 418 27.47 7.46 -68.97
C PHE A 418 27.81 8.85 -69.51
N GLN A 419 28.45 9.68 -68.69
CA GLN A 419 28.97 11.00 -69.10
C GLN A 419 30.42 10.93 -69.59
N ASP A 420 31.04 9.75 -69.49
CA ASP A 420 32.43 9.45 -69.84
C ASP A 420 32.48 7.97 -70.31
N ASP A 421 33.62 7.28 -70.19
CA ASP A 421 33.76 5.88 -70.61
C ASP A 421 33.06 4.86 -69.69
N LEU A 422 32.58 3.75 -70.28
CA LEU A 422 32.19 2.52 -69.58
C LEU A 422 33.34 1.52 -69.69
N ASP A 423 34.12 1.39 -68.62
CA ASP A 423 35.20 0.40 -68.57
C ASP A 423 34.68 -0.99 -68.22
N GLN A 424 34.92 -1.94 -69.12
CA GLN A 424 34.58 -3.35 -68.92
C GLN A 424 35.85 -4.20 -68.74
N PHE A 425 36.04 -4.75 -67.55
CA PHE A 425 37.11 -5.71 -67.26
C PHE A 425 36.54 -7.13 -67.21
N GLY A 426 36.91 -7.97 -68.19
CA GLY A 426 36.47 -9.37 -68.23
C GLY A 426 36.27 -9.92 -69.64
N LYS A 427 35.53 -11.04 -69.75
CA LYS A 427 35.12 -11.63 -71.04
C LYS A 427 34.04 -10.75 -71.71
N LYS A 428 33.87 -10.86 -73.03
CA LYS A 428 32.91 -10.07 -73.84
C LYS A 428 31.52 -9.93 -73.18
N ILE A 429 30.97 -8.71 -73.13
CA ILE A 429 29.53 -8.51 -72.89
C ILE A 429 28.75 -9.06 -74.09
N ASN A 430 27.77 -9.91 -73.82
CA ASN A 430 26.77 -10.30 -74.82
C ASN A 430 25.54 -9.39 -74.66
N LEU A 431 25.50 -8.32 -75.46
CA LEU A 431 24.27 -7.56 -75.65
C LEU A 431 23.43 -8.38 -76.64
N ASN A 432 22.31 -8.91 -76.17
CA ASN A 432 21.40 -9.74 -76.95
C ASN A 432 20.60 -8.86 -77.95
N CYS A 433 21.32 -8.13 -78.81
CA CYS A 433 20.77 -7.31 -79.88
C CYS A 433 20.49 -8.13 -81.13
#